data_AF-A0A2P2IPH4-F1
#
_entry.id   AF-A0A2P2IPH4-F1
#
_cell.length_a   1.000
_cell.length_b   1.000
_cell.length_c   1.000
_cell.angle_alpha   90.00
_cell.angle_beta   90.00
_cell.angle_gamma   90.00
#
_symmetry.space_group_name_H-M   'P 1'
#
loop_
_entity.id
_entity.type
_entity.pdbx_description
1 polymer ?
#
loop_
_entity_poly.entity_id
_entity_poly.type
_entity_poly.pdbx_seq_one_letter_code
_entity_poly.pdbx_strand_id
1 'polypeptide(L)'
;MSSSDPEKLIAKANKLTKLSFTRWNADWRNATLLYEQAANGFRLAKNYEKAKAAFEMASKGQEMLSSPWDAAKHMESAAALAKELGSWNEVADLYRKASELYIECGRPQPASDALAKAAQ
;
A
#
# COMPACT_ATOMS: atom_id res chain seq x y z
N MET A 1 5.95 -21.36 13.85
CA MET A 1 5.04 -20.70 12.90
C MET A 1 5.90 -20.12 11.80
N SER A 2 5.93 -20.74 10.62
CA SER A 2 6.74 -20.27 9.49
C SER A 2 6.10 -19.01 8.90
N SER A 3 6.35 -17.88 9.55
CA SER A 3 6.13 -16.57 8.93
C SER A 3 6.94 -16.57 7.64
N SER A 4 6.28 -16.72 6.51
CA SER A 4 6.95 -16.67 5.20
C SER A 4 7.72 -15.35 5.16
N ASP A 5 9.04 -15.39 4.96
CA ASP A 5 9.88 -14.19 4.99
C ASP A 5 9.24 -13.09 4.15
N PRO A 6 9.01 -11.88 4.71
CA PRO A 6 8.35 -10.79 4.00
C PRO A 6 9.01 -10.47 2.66
N GLU A 7 10.33 -10.60 2.56
CA GLU A 7 11.08 -10.43 1.31
C GLU A 7 10.72 -11.49 0.25
N LYS A 8 10.51 -12.75 0.66
CA LYS A 8 10.05 -13.81 -0.25
C LYS A 8 8.63 -13.53 -0.75
N LEU A 9 7.78 -12.95 0.08
CA LEU A 9 6.42 -12.55 -0.31
C LEU A 9 6.46 -11.42 -1.35
N ILE A 10 7.29 -10.39 -1.14
CA ILE A 10 7.52 -9.33 -2.15
C ILE A 10 8.04 -9.89 -3.46
N ALA A 11 9.04 -10.79 -3.41
CA ALA A 11 9.60 -11.39 -4.62
C ALA A 11 8.54 -12.20 -5.40
N LYS A 12 7.67 -12.93 -4.69
CA LYS A 12 6.54 -13.64 -5.30
C LYS A 12 5.54 -12.67 -5.92
N ALA A 13 5.18 -11.60 -5.21
CA ALA A 13 4.26 -10.58 -5.71
C ALA A 13 4.80 -9.89 -6.98
N ASN A 14 6.07 -9.50 -6.98
CA ASN A 14 6.74 -8.91 -8.15
C ASN A 14 6.74 -9.85 -9.36
N LYS A 15 6.86 -11.17 -9.14
CA LYS A 15 6.76 -12.16 -10.21
C LYS A 15 5.34 -12.26 -10.78
N LEU A 16 4.31 -12.02 -9.95
CA LEU A 16 2.91 -12.00 -10.38
C LEU A 16 2.57 -10.75 -11.21
N THR A 17 3.17 -9.61 -10.88
CA THR A 17 2.95 -8.34 -11.59
C THR A 17 3.81 -8.17 -12.84
N LYS A 18 4.96 -8.86 -12.92
CA LYS A 18 5.83 -8.82 -14.10
C LYS A 18 5.26 -9.64 -15.27
N LEU A 19 4.99 -8.96 -16.37
CA LEU A 19 4.68 -9.58 -17.65
C LEU A 19 5.89 -10.38 -18.17
N SER A 20 5.63 -11.53 -18.77
CA SER A 20 6.66 -12.41 -19.31
C SER A 20 6.16 -13.02 -20.62
N PHE A 21 7.06 -13.64 -21.39
CA PHE A 21 6.71 -14.24 -22.68
C PHE A 21 5.53 -15.24 -22.59
N THR A 22 5.37 -15.90 -21.44
CA THR A 22 4.28 -16.84 -21.13
C THR A 22 3.16 -16.24 -20.25
N ARG A 23 3.28 -14.98 -19.82
CA ARG A 23 2.29 -14.31 -18.95
C ARG A 23 1.98 -12.92 -19.49
N TRP A 24 0.85 -12.83 -20.18
CA TRP A 24 0.40 -11.61 -20.84
C TRP A 24 -0.57 -10.77 -19.99
N ASN A 25 -0.93 -11.26 -18.79
CA ASN A 25 -1.73 -10.50 -17.83
C ASN A 25 -1.08 -10.55 -16.44
N ALA A 26 -1.04 -9.40 -15.78
CA ALA A 26 -0.49 -9.24 -14.44
C ALA A 26 -1.56 -9.62 -13.41
N ASP A 27 -1.22 -10.54 -12.50
CA ASP A 27 -2.14 -10.97 -11.46
C ASP A 27 -2.03 -10.03 -10.25
N TRP A 28 -2.61 -8.85 -10.40
CA TRP A 28 -2.64 -7.83 -9.35
C TRP A 28 -3.42 -8.30 -8.12
N ARG A 29 -4.46 -9.13 -8.29
CA ARG A 29 -5.28 -9.64 -7.18
C ARG A 29 -4.46 -10.47 -6.20
N ASN A 30 -3.72 -11.45 -6.70
CA ASN A 30 -2.86 -12.26 -5.84
C ASN A 30 -1.62 -11.49 -5.38
N ALA A 31 -1.08 -10.59 -6.22
CA ALA A 31 0.06 -9.77 -5.84
C ALA A 31 -0.27 -8.82 -4.67
N THR A 32 -1.40 -8.12 -4.71
CA THR A 32 -1.85 -7.21 -3.64
C THR A 32 -1.92 -7.92 -2.29
N LEU A 33 -2.51 -9.11 -2.26
CA LEU A 33 -2.60 -9.90 -1.02
C LEU A 33 -1.21 -10.26 -0.46
N LEU A 34 -0.27 -10.61 -1.33
CA LEU A 34 1.10 -10.92 -0.94
C LEU A 34 1.86 -9.66 -0.46
N TYR A 35 1.65 -8.52 -1.11
CA TYR A 35 2.21 -7.24 -0.68
C TYR A 35 1.68 -6.83 0.70
N GLU A 36 0.38 -6.99 0.97
CA GLU A 36 -0.22 -6.69 2.27
C GLU A 36 0.33 -7.59 3.38
N GLN A 37 0.44 -8.90 3.11
CA GLN A 37 1.05 -9.85 4.06
C GLN A 37 2.51 -9.50 4.34
N ALA A 38 3.28 -9.15 3.31
CA ALA A 38 4.66 -8.72 3.45
C ALA A 38 4.77 -7.42 4.26
N ALA A 39 3.91 -6.44 3.97
CA ALA A 39 3.89 -5.14 4.66
C ALA A 39 3.65 -5.32 6.16
N ASN A 40 2.67 -6.16 6.53
CA ASN A 40 2.40 -6.51 7.92
C ASN A 40 3.59 -7.23 8.58
N GLY A 41 4.27 -8.12 7.86
CA GLY A 41 5.47 -8.79 8.34
C GLY A 41 6.64 -7.83 8.57
N PHE A 42 6.88 -6.89 7.65
CA PHE A 42 7.91 -5.86 7.81
C PHE A 42 7.58 -4.89 8.95
N ARG A 43 6.31 -4.53 9.12
CA ARG A 43 5.84 -3.71 10.23
C ARG A 43 6.11 -4.39 11.57
N LEU A 44 5.84 -5.69 11.69
CA LEU A 44 6.14 -6.46 12.89
C LEU A 44 7.65 -6.55 13.17
N ALA A 45 8.45 -6.63 12.10
CA ALA A 45 9.91 -6.60 12.17
C ALA A 45 10.50 -5.18 12.38
N LYS A 46 9.65 -4.15 12.60
CA LYS A 46 10.02 -2.73 12.73
C LYS A 46 10.78 -2.16 11.52
N ASN A 47 10.70 -2.82 10.37
CA ASN A 47 11.26 -2.33 9.12
C ASN A 47 10.20 -1.49 8.40
N TYR A 48 10.00 -0.26 8.88
CA TYR A 48 8.94 0.61 8.39
C TYR A 48 9.18 1.09 6.95
N GLU A 49 10.43 1.21 6.50
CA GLU A 49 10.74 1.57 5.10
C GLU A 49 10.21 0.52 4.12
N LYS A 50 10.53 -0.76 4.36
CA LYS A 50 10.04 -1.86 3.52
C LYS A 50 8.55 -2.08 3.67
N ALA A 51 8.00 -1.88 4.87
CA ALA A 51 6.56 -1.98 5.11
C ALA A 51 5.80 -0.92 4.31
N LYS A 52 6.28 0.33 4.30
CA LYS A 52 5.69 1.44 3.54
C LYS A 52 5.68 1.12 2.04
N ALA A 53 6.84 0.76 1.49
CA ALA A 53 6.96 0.40 0.07
C ALA A 53 6.05 -0.77 -0.33
N ALA A 54 5.87 -1.74 0.56
CA ALA A 54 4.95 -2.85 0.34
C ALA A 54 3.48 -2.40 0.32
N PHE A 55 3.07 -1.51 1.23
CA PHE A 55 1.71 -0.93 1.21
C PHE A 55 1.46 -0.05 -0.02
N GLU A 56 2.45 0.71 -0.50
CA GLU A 56 2.33 1.47 -1.75
C GLU A 56 2.10 0.54 -2.96
N MET A 57 2.82 -0.59 -3.02
CA MET A 57 2.60 -1.59 -4.07
C MET A 57 1.23 -2.27 -3.94
N ALA A 58 0.75 -2.51 -2.71
CA ALA A 58 -0.60 -3.02 -2.47
C ALA A 58 -1.67 -2.01 -2.93
N SER A 59 -1.50 -0.71 -2.62
CA SER A 59 -2.38 0.37 -3.09
C SER A 59 -2.47 0.37 -4.61
N LYS A 60 -1.33 0.38 -5.30
CA LYS A 60 -1.28 0.33 -6.75
C LYS A 60 -2.00 -0.90 -7.30
N GLY A 61 -1.83 -2.05 -6.65
CA GLY A 61 -2.55 -3.25 -7.03
C GLY A 61 -4.07 -3.12 -6.89
N GLN A 62 -4.57 -2.48 -5.83
CA GLN A 62 -6.00 -2.18 -5.69
C GLN A 62 -6.51 -1.20 -6.74
N GLU A 63 -5.72 -0.18 -7.12
CA GLU A 63 -6.06 0.73 -8.22
C GLU A 63 -6.20 -0.03 -9.55
N MET A 64 -5.26 -0.94 -9.85
CA MET A 64 -5.33 -1.81 -11.03
C MET A 64 -6.54 -2.75 -11.01
N LEU A 65 -7.05 -3.09 -9.83
CA LEU A 65 -8.27 -3.87 -9.64
C LEU A 65 -9.53 -3.01 -9.57
N SER A 66 -9.42 -1.69 -9.81
CA SER A 66 -10.52 -0.72 -9.74
C SER A 66 -11.20 -0.65 -8.36
N SER A 67 -10.42 -0.81 -7.27
CA SER A 67 -10.87 -0.56 -5.89
C SER A 67 -10.14 0.66 -5.29
N PRO A 68 -10.53 1.90 -5.66
CA PRO A 68 -9.92 3.12 -5.12
C PRO A 68 -10.08 3.24 -3.59
N TRP A 69 -11.14 2.65 -3.03
CA TRP A 69 -11.39 2.66 -1.59
C TRP A 69 -10.34 1.85 -0.81
N ASP A 70 -10.02 0.64 -1.29
CA ASP A 70 -9.01 -0.18 -0.63
C ASP A 70 -7.60 0.33 -0.93
N ALA A 71 -7.39 0.94 -2.10
CA ALA A 71 -6.16 1.67 -2.40
C ALA A 71 -5.91 2.80 -1.38
N ALA A 72 -6.92 3.63 -1.12
CA ALA A 72 -6.82 4.73 -0.15
C ALA A 72 -6.43 4.24 1.25
N LYS A 73 -7.03 3.14 1.73
CA LYS A 73 -6.68 2.54 3.02
C LYS A 73 -5.24 2.04 3.10
N HIS A 74 -4.72 1.45 2.02
CA HIS A 74 -3.31 1.05 1.96
C HIS A 74 -2.41 2.28 1.99
N MET A 75 -2.80 3.37 1.33
CA MET A 75 -2.07 4.64 1.34
C MET A 75 -2.06 5.27 2.75
N GLU A 76 -3.17 5.23 3.49
CA GLU A 76 -3.19 5.64 4.91
C GLU A 76 -2.28 4.77 5.78
N SER A 77 -2.23 3.46 5.51
CA SER A 77 -1.35 2.54 6.22
C SER A 77 0.13 2.84 5.94
N ALA A 78 0.47 3.20 4.69
CA ALA A 78 1.79 3.67 4.32
C ALA A 78 2.13 5.01 5.00
N ALA A 79 1.18 5.95 5.05
CA ALA A 79 1.36 7.26 5.70
C ALA A 79 1.63 7.11 7.20
N ALA A 80 0.91 6.21 7.89
CA ALA A 80 1.17 5.90 9.29
C ALA A 80 2.60 5.37 9.51
N LEU A 81 3.14 4.56 8.59
CA LEU A 81 4.51 4.07 8.67
C LEU A 81 5.55 5.16 8.33
N ALA A 82 5.24 6.06 7.40
CA ALA A 82 6.08 7.22 7.13
C ALA A 82 6.18 8.15 8.35
N LYS A 83 5.12 8.24 9.15
CA LYS A 83 5.11 8.97 10.42
C LYS A 83 6.05 8.33 11.45
N GLU A 84 6.04 7.00 11.56
CA GLU A 84 7.00 6.25 12.41
C GLU A 84 8.46 6.44 11.97
N LEU A 85 8.71 6.68 10.67
CA LEU A 85 10.03 7.01 10.13
C LEU A 85 10.43 8.48 10.31
N GLY A 86 9.54 9.35 10.80
CA GLY A 86 9.76 10.80 10.90
C GLY A 86 9.80 11.52 9.54
N SER A 87 9.32 10.87 8.47
CA SER A 87 9.33 11.40 7.11
C SER A 87 8.08 12.23 6.81
N TRP A 88 7.95 13.39 7.48
CA TRP A 88 6.74 14.23 7.46
C TRP A 88 6.32 14.70 6.07
N ASN A 89 7.27 14.94 5.15
CA ASN A 89 6.95 15.29 3.77
C ASN A 89 6.17 14.16 3.07
N GLU A 90 6.62 12.91 3.26
CA GLU A 90 5.95 11.76 2.68
C GLU A 90 4.60 11.48 3.34
N VAL A 91 4.47 11.72 4.65
CA VAL A 91 3.20 11.60 5.36
C VAL A 91 2.14 12.48 4.70
N ALA A 92 2.48 13.75 4.45
CA ALA A 92 1.57 14.69 3.80
C ALA A 92 1.20 14.25 2.38
N ASP A 93 2.18 13.79 1.60
CA ASP A 93 1.95 13.34 0.23
C ASP A 93 1.10 12.06 0.16
N LEU A 94 1.33 11.11 1.06
CA LEU A 94 0.57 9.85 1.13
C LEU A 94 -0.87 10.07 1.57
N TYR A 95 -1.11 10.89 2.60
CA TYR A 95 -2.47 11.23 3.01
C TYR A 95 -3.21 12.09 1.98
N ARG A 96 -2.51 12.95 1.23
CA ARG A 96 -3.12 13.68 0.11
C ARG A 96 -3.60 12.72 -0.98
N LYS A 97 -2.76 11.75 -1.39
CA LYS A 97 -3.17 10.70 -2.33
C LYS A 97 -4.34 9.86 -1.81
N ALA A 98 -4.34 9.51 -0.52
CA ALA A 98 -5.48 8.81 0.10
C ALA A 98 -6.76 9.64 -0.01
N SER A 99 -6.68 10.95 0.23
CA SER A 99 -7.80 11.89 0.12
C SER A 99 -8.35 11.96 -1.30
N GLU A 100 -7.48 12.08 -2.30
CA GLU A 100 -7.84 12.09 -3.72
C GLU A 100 -8.61 10.81 -4.10
N LEU A 101 -8.10 9.64 -3.70
CA LEU A 101 -8.77 8.35 -3.92
C LEU A 101 -10.14 8.28 -3.20
N TYR A 102 -10.28 8.84 -2.00
CA TYR A 102 -11.56 8.91 -1.30
C TYR A 102 -12.57 9.84 -1.98
N ILE A 103 -12.11 10.93 -2.58
CA ILE A 103 -12.96 11.82 -3.39
C ILE A 103 -13.45 11.10 -4.64
N GLU A 104 -12.57 10.34 -5.32
CA GLU A 104 -12.95 9.51 -6.47
C GLU A 104 -14.01 8.45 -6.10
N CYS A 105 -13.96 7.92 -4.87
CA CYS A 105 -14.99 7.03 -4.34
C CYS A 105 -16.34 7.71 -4.04
N GLY A 106 -16.44 9.04 -4.19
CA GLY A 106 -17.60 9.82 -3.76
C GLY A 106 -17.76 9.83 -2.22
N ARG A 107 -16.65 9.77 -1.48
CA ARG A 107 -16.61 9.73 -0.01
C ARG A 107 -15.82 10.92 0.54
N PRO A 108 -16.43 12.13 0.59
CA PRO A 108 -15.73 13.34 1.00
C PRO A 108 -15.35 13.37 2.49
N GLN A 109 -16.11 12.70 3.38
CA GLN A 109 -15.75 12.67 4.80
C GLN A 109 -14.43 11.93 5.07
N PRO A 110 -14.22 10.68 4.60
CA PRO A 110 -12.91 10.02 4.69
C PRO A 110 -11.76 10.81 4.05
N ALA A 111 -12.04 11.52 2.96
CA ALA A 111 -11.06 12.38 2.32
C ALA A 111 -10.61 13.52 3.23
N SER A 112 -11.54 14.17 3.93
CA SER A 112 -11.25 15.22 4.91
C SER A 112 -10.48 14.67 6.11
N ASP A 113 -10.88 13.50 6.62
CA ASP A 113 -10.21 12.87 7.76
C ASP A 113 -8.76 12.50 7.43
N ALA A 114 -8.50 12.01 6.22
CA ALA A 114 -7.14 11.72 5.75
C ALA A 114 -6.27 12.98 5.74
N LEU A 115 -6.78 14.11 5.23
CA LEU A 115 -6.06 15.39 5.26
C LEU A 115 -5.84 15.92 6.68
N ALA A 116 -6.81 15.73 7.58
CA ALA A 116 -6.65 16.09 8.98
C ALA A 116 -5.50 15.31 9.63
N LYS A 117 -5.36 14.00 9.33
CA LYS A 117 -4.24 13.17 9.81
C LYS A 117 -2.89 13.59 9.20
N ALA A 118 -2.88 14.16 8.00
CA ALA A 118 -1.67 14.69 7.37
C ALA A 118 -1.10 15.91 8.11
N ALA A 119 -1.96 16.68 8.77
CA ALA A 119 -1.61 17.90 9.49
C ALA A 119 -1.24 17.65 10.98
N GLN A 120 -1.34 16.40 11.46
CA GLN A 120 -1.09 15.97 12.85
C GLN A 120 0.20 15.16 12.98
#